data_AF-A0A7X9IID8-F1
#
_entry.id   AF-A0A7X9IID8-F1
#
_cell.length_a   1.000
_cell.length_b   1.000
_cell.length_c   1.000
_cell.angle_alpha   90.00
_cell.angle_beta   90.00
_cell.angle_gamma   90.00
#
_symmetry.space_group_name_H-M   'P 1'
#
loop_
_entity.id
_entity.type
_entity.pdbx_description
1 polymer ?
#
loop_
_entity_poly.entity_id
_entity_poly.type
_entity_poly.pdbx_seq_one_letter_code
_entity_poly.pdbx_strand_id
1 'polypeptide(L)'
;MTGTLRWRVALIAVVVFFGLLYMLPSIPGVKESALGKFLPDDEISLGLDLKGGIHLTLGVDVDKAIQNSLALTGRDIREQAREDGIAVLRPGLTDGRHLDFVLAKLDQRQALDEMLKKQFPILTTVSTETVEGDKLLYKMDFTPEYQDYLKKLTIDQAVKTIRNRIDEFGVAEPDIRRQADGRIQVQLPGLQDPDRAIKIIGRTAHLEFKMVDDETDPEKAAKGIVPPGREISAMRHRNPDGSYLDRPIVLKSEAVMTGEYIADARANFDSNNQAYVSLTFTPRGAKLFERITADNVKKRMAIMLDGKVYSAPVIQEKIGGGRASITGRFSTEEARDLAIVLRAGSLPAPVNILEQRAVGPSLGQESIEKGVMAALIGGALIIVFMIVYYGFGGLVADVALAFNIMLIMAGLAGFGATLTLPGIAGIILTLGMAVDANVIIFERVREEIRRGLTPRLALDEGYSRATLTIFDA
;
A
#
# COMPACT_ATOMS: atom_id res chain seq x y z
N MET A 1 -35.30 48.06 4.71
CA MET A 1 -34.58 46.77 4.70
C MET A 1 -34.18 46.34 3.27
N THR A 2 -33.46 47.18 2.52
CA THR A 2 -33.07 46.90 1.11
C THR A 2 -31.62 46.47 0.93
N GLY A 3 -30.78 46.62 1.97
CA GLY A 3 -29.38 46.17 1.96
C GLY A 3 -29.18 44.66 2.14
N THR A 4 -30.17 43.95 2.68
CA THR A 4 -30.08 42.51 3.00
C THR A 4 -30.29 41.59 1.79
N LEU A 5 -31.06 42.01 0.79
CA LEU A 5 -31.36 41.17 -0.38
C LEU A 5 -30.16 41.06 -1.34
N ARG A 6 -29.46 42.17 -1.61
CA ARG A 6 -28.28 42.19 -2.49
C ARG A 6 -27.16 41.31 -1.95
N TRP A 7 -26.94 41.34 -0.63
CA TRP A 7 -25.96 40.48 0.02
C TRP A 7 -26.32 38.99 -0.06
N ARG A 8 -27.60 38.63 0.13
CA ARG A 8 -28.06 37.25 -0.01
C ARG A 8 -27.89 36.73 -1.43
N VAL A 9 -28.24 37.54 -2.43
CA VAL A 9 -28.05 37.19 -3.85
C VAL A 9 -26.56 37.03 -4.17
N ALA A 10 -25.70 37.94 -3.68
CA ALA A 10 -24.25 37.81 -3.85
C ALA A 10 -23.71 36.54 -3.20
N LEU A 11 -24.15 36.20 -1.99
CA LEU A 11 -23.76 34.98 -1.30
C LEU A 11 -24.21 33.73 -2.05
N ILE A 12 -25.46 33.68 -2.52
CA ILE A 12 -25.96 32.56 -3.34
C ILE A 12 -25.12 32.44 -4.62
N ALA A 13 -24.83 33.55 -5.31
CA ALA A 13 -24.03 33.52 -6.54
C ALA A 13 -22.61 32.98 -6.29
N VAL A 14 -21.99 33.35 -5.16
CA VAL A 14 -20.68 32.81 -4.75
C VAL A 14 -20.77 31.31 -4.48
N VAL A 15 -21.79 30.86 -3.74
CA VAL A 15 -21.98 29.44 -3.43
C VAL A 15 -22.29 28.63 -4.70
N VAL A 16 -23.10 29.16 -5.61
CA VAL A 16 -23.34 28.55 -6.94
C VAL A 16 -22.04 28.45 -7.72
N PHE A 17 -21.24 29.52 -7.74
CA PHE A 17 -19.97 29.53 -8.46
C PHE A 17 -19.01 28.46 -7.95
N PHE A 18 -18.80 28.38 -6.63
CA PHE A 18 -17.96 27.33 -6.03
C PHE A 18 -18.57 25.93 -6.20
N GLY A 19 -19.90 25.80 -6.08
CA GLY A 19 -20.59 24.53 -6.31
C GLY A 19 -20.38 24.00 -7.73
N LEU A 20 -20.55 24.86 -8.74
CA LEU A 20 -20.26 24.51 -10.13
C LEU A 20 -18.78 24.21 -10.34
N LEU A 21 -17.87 24.99 -9.75
CA LEU A 21 -16.43 24.81 -9.89
C LEU A 21 -15.95 23.41 -9.43
N TYR A 22 -16.51 22.89 -8.34
CA TYR A 22 -16.19 21.53 -7.85
C TYR A 22 -17.05 20.42 -8.48
N MET A 23 -18.27 20.70 -8.93
CA MET A 23 -19.14 19.69 -9.56
C MET A 23 -18.78 19.44 -11.02
N LEU A 24 -18.46 20.48 -11.79
CA LEU A 24 -18.24 20.39 -13.24
C LEU A 24 -17.13 19.43 -13.69
N PRO A 25 -15.97 19.30 -12.99
CA PRO A 25 -14.95 18.30 -13.31
C PRO A 25 -15.47 16.87 -13.33
N SER A 26 -16.46 16.57 -12.47
CA SER A 26 -17.03 15.23 -12.35
C SER A 26 -17.97 14.86 -13.50
N ILE A 27 -18.24 15.77 -14.45
CA ILE A 27 -19.07 15.52 -15.63
C ILE A 27 -18.14 15.21 -16.83
N PRO A 28 -18.20 13.99 -17.41
CA PRO A 28 -17.28 13.56 -18.47
C PRO A 28 -17.20 14.53 -19.66
N GLY A 29 -18.35 15.06 -20.11
CA GLY A 29 -18.43 15.98 -21.24
C GLY A 29 -17.82 17.37 -20.99
N VAL A 30 -17.61 17.77 -19.73
CA VAL A 30 -17.01 19.08 -19.38
C VAL A 30 -15.49 18.95 -19.22
N LYS A 31 -15.02 17.82 -18.66
CA LYS A 31 -13.59 17.52 -18.49
C LYS A 31 -12.81 17.54 -19.80
N GLU A 32 -13.38 16.97 -20.86
CA GLU A 32 -12.74 16.90 -22.19
C GLU A 32 -12.78 18.24 -22.96
N SER A 33 -13.50 19.25 -22.44
CA SER A 33 -13.65 20.55 -23.08
C SER A 33 -12.52 21.53 -22.73
N ALA A 34 -12.42 22.64 -23.46
CA ALA A 34 -11.45 23.71 -23.15
C ALA A 34 -11.65 24.32 -21.74
N LEU A 35 -12.84 24.19 -21.15
CA LEU A 35 -13.14 24.60 -19.77
C LEU A 35 -12.49 23.68 -18.73
N GLY A 36 -12.32 22.39 -19.02
CA GLY A 36 -11.72 21.41 -18.10
C GLY A 36 -10.29 21.77 -17.69
N LYS A 37 -9.52 22.44 -18.56
CA LYS A 37 -8.14 22.87 -18.28
C LYS A 37 -8.02 23.97 -17.21
N PHE A 38 -9.11 24.67 -16.92
CA PHE A 38 -9.15 25.76 -15.92
C PHE A 38 -9.87 25.35 -14.63
N LEU A 39 -10.42 24.14 -14.57
CA LEU A 39 -11.12 23.61 -13.41
C LEU A 39 -10.16 22.79 -12.54
N PRO A 40 -10.47 22.58 -11.24
CA PRO A 40 -9.74 21.65 -10.39
C PRO A 40 -9.80 20.23 -10.94
N ASP A 41 -8.76 19.43 -10.68
CA ASP A 41 -8.71 18.00 -11.03
C ASP A 41 -9.53 17.11 -10.07
N ASP A 42 -10.12 17.71 -9.02
CA ASP A 42 -10.87 16.98 -7.99
C ASP A 42 -12.19 16.44 -8.55
N GLU A 43 -12.30 15.11 -8.60
CA GLU A 43 -13.50 14.39 -9.04
C GLU A 43 -14.17 13.64 -7.90
N ILE A 44 -15.45 13.31 -8.10
CA ILE A 44 -16.15 12.40 -7.20
C ILE A 44 -15.48 11.02 -7.28
N SER A 45 -14.82 10.65 -6.19
CA SER A 45 -14.27 9.32 -6.01
C SER A 45 -15.41 8.31 -5.91
N LEU A 46 -15.43 7.28 -6.75
CA LEU A 46 -16.39 6.18 -6.61
C LEU A 46 -15.79 5.07 -5.74
N GLY A 47 -16.62 4.48 -4.89
CA GLY A 47 -16.23 3.39 -3.99
C GLY A 47 -16.11 2.06 -4.71
N LEU A 48 -15.56 1.08 -3.98
CA LEU A 48 -15.33 -0.27 -4.49
C LEU A 48 -16.61 -0.93 -5.04
N ASP A 49 -17.74 -0.69 -4.38
CA ASP A 49 -19.04 -1.24 -4.78
C ASP A 49 -19.54 -0.70 -6.12
N LEU A 50 -18.98 0.43 -6.59
CA LEU A 50 -19.36 1.10 -7.83
C LEU A 50 -18.29 0.92 -8.92
N LYS A 51 -17.00 1.15 -8.60
CA LYS A 51 -15.87 0.98 -9.54
C LYS A 51 -15.47 -0.49 -9.74
N GLY A 52 -15.91 -1.40 -8.86
CA GLY A 52 -15.30 -2.73 -8.72
C GLY A 52 -13.87 -2.65 -8.19
N GLY A 53 -13.28 -3.80 -7.88
CA GLY A 53 -11.89 -3.90 -7.41
C GLY A 53 -11.73 -4.89 -6.25
N ILE A 54 -10.66 -4.72 -5.46
CA ILE A 54 -10.40 -5.55 -4.28
C ILE A 54 -10.24 -4.76 -2.98
N HIS A 55 -10.73 -5.36 -1.90
CA HIS A 55 -10.48 -5.00 -0.51
C HIS A 55 -9.66 -6.12 0.14
N LEU A 56 -8.50 -5.77 0.68
CA LEU A 56 -7.61 -6.70 1.36
C LEU A 56 -7.33 -6.20 2.78
N THR A 57 -7.38 -7.13 3.74
CA THR A 57 -6.81 -6.92 5.07
C THR A 57 -5.57 -7.81 5.17
N LEU A 58 -4.42 -7.17 5.25
CA LEU A 58 -3.10 -7.81 5.30
C LEU A 58 -2.57 -7.78 6.74
N GLY A 59 -2.00 -8.89 7.22
CA GLY A 59 -1.30 -8.99 8.49
C GLY A 59 0.21 -9.05 8.27
N VAL A 60 0.95 -8.10 8.84
CA VAL A 60 2.42 -8.10 8.78
C VAL A 60 2.97 -8.98 9.88
N ASP A 61 3.85 -9.93 9.53
CA ASP A 61 4.52 -10.81 10.49
C ASP A 61 5.68 -10.08 11.18
N VAL A 62 5.33 -9.23 12.16
CA VAL A 62 6.28 -8.41 12.91
C VAL A 62 7.26 -9.28 13.71
N ASP A 63 6.79 -10.43 14.22
CA ASP A 63 7.64 -11.35 14.97
C ASP A 63 8.77 -11.87 14.08
N LYS A 64 8.50 -12.14 12.81
CA LYS A 64 9.54 -12.50 11.85
C LYS A 64 10.52 -11.37 11.58
N ALA A 65 10.07 -10.12 11.55
CA ALA A 65 10.94 -8.96 11.42
C ALA A 65 11.90 -8.83 12.62
N ILE A 66 11.35 -9.00 13.83
CA ILE A 66 12.13 -8.99 15.08
C ILE A 66 13.17 -10.12 15.06
N GLN A 67 12.78 -11.34 14.71
CA GLN A 67 13.68 -12.48 14.56
C GLN A 67 14.83 -12.17 13.59
N ASN A 68 14.51 -11.67 12.39
CA ASN A 68 15.52 -11.35 11.39
C ASN A 68 16.49 -10.27 11.89
N SER A 69 15.97 -9.26 12.59
CA SER A 69 16.79 -8.21 13.19
C SER A 69 17.67 -8.73 14.32
N LEU A 70 17.17 -9.61 15.20
CA LEU A 70 17.96 -10.25 16.26
C LEU A 70 19.10 -11.11 15.68
N ALA A 71 18.82 -11.88 14.62
CA ALA A 71 19.84 -12.68 13.94
C ALA A 71 20.93 -11.81 13.28
N LEU A 72 20.56 -10.65 12.73
CA LEU A 72 21.51 -9.64 12.24
C LEU A 72 22.36 -9.10 13.40
N THR A 73 21.73 -8.62 14.47
CA THR A 73 22.43 -8.11 15.66
C THR A 73 23.37 -9.15 16.25
N GLY A 74 23.00 -10.44 16.26
CA GLY A 74 23.89 -11.51 16.72
C GLY A 74 25.17 -11.66 15.89
N ARG A 75 25.10 -11.42 14.58
CA ARG A 75 26.30 -11.38 13.72
C ARG A 75 27.16 -10.17 14.04
N ASP A 76 26.54 -9.01 14.19
CA ASP A 76 27.24 -7.76 14.51
C ASP A 76 27.95 -7.86 15.87
N ILE A 77 27.30 -8.44 16.89
CA ILE A 77 27.92 -8.72 18.19
C ILE A 77 29.17 -9.58 18.03
N ARG A 78 29.10 -10.64 17.20
CA ARG A 78 30.24 -11.53 16.99
C ARG A 78 31.39 -10.85 16.29
N GLU A 79 31.10 -10.04 15.27
CA GLU A 79 32.10 -9.27 14.54
C GLU A 79 32.78 -8.27 15.48
N GLN A 80 32.00 -7.48 16.21
CA GLN A 80 32.53 -6.53 17.18
C GLN A 80 33.31 -7.21 18.31
N ALA A 81 32.81 -8.33 18.82
CA ALA A 81 33.50 -9.10 19.86
C ALA A 81 34.85 -9.60 19.36
N ARG A 82 34.94 -10.00 18.09
CA ARG A 82 36.20 -10.42 17.48
C ARG A 82 37.21 -9.27 17.37
N GLU A 83 36.76 -8.06 17.05
CA GLU A 83 37.61 -6.87 17.04
C GLU A 83 38.16 -6.55 18.43
N ASP A 84 37.32 -6.70 19.46
CA ASP A 84 37.67 -6.46 20.86
C ASP A 84 38.44 -7.65 21.50
N GLY A 85 38.71 -8.72 20.75
CA GLY A 85 39.43 -9.91 21.23
C GLY A 85 38.61 -10.82 22.14
N ILE A 86 37.29 -10.68 22.17
CA ILE A 86 36.34 -11.46 22.96
C ILE A 86 35.85 -12.66 22.14
N ALA A 87 35.96 -13.87 22.72
CA ALA A 87 35.63 -15.11 22.02
C ALA A 87 34.13 -15.44 22.12
N VAL A 88 33.33 -14.85 21.21
CA VAL A 88 31.89 -15.15 21.05
C VAL A 88 31.65 -16.22 19.97
N LEU A 89 30.91 -17.26 20.34
CA LEU A 89 30.63 -18.42 19.51
C LEU A 89 29.14 -18.56 19.23
N ARG A 90 28.83 -18.98 18.00
CA ARG A 90 27.50 -19.44 17.56
C ARG A 90 26.35 -18.48 17.92
N PRO A 91 26.39 -17.20 17.52
CA PRO A 91 25.18 -16.39 17.59
C PRO A 91 24.09 -17.04 16.74
N GLY A 92 22.93 -17.25 17.32
CA GLY A 92 21.78 -17.88 16.67
C GLY A 92 20.49 -17.55 17.41
N LEU A 93 19.37 -17.87 16.80
CA LEU A 93 18.07 -17.74 17.46
C LEU A 93 17.69 -19.07 18.12
N THR A 94 17.28 -19.00 19.37
CA THR A 94 16.65 -20.11 20.09
C THR A 94 15.16 -19.82 20.24
N ASP A 95 14.34 -20.85 20.05
CA ASP A 95 12.86 -20.81 20.11
C ASP A 95 12.21 -19.76 19.19
N GLY A 96 12.96 -19.23 18.20
CA GLY A 96 12.50 -18.17 17.31
C GLY A 96 12.22 -16.85 18.03
N ARG A 97 12.78 -16.60 19.22
CA ARG A 97 12.47 -15.39 19.99
C ARG A 97 13.68 -14.76 20.65
N HIS A 98 14.64 -15.57 21.09
CA HIS A 98 15.79 -15.08 21.83
C HIS A 98 17.06 -15.25 21.00
N LEU A 99 17.92 -14.24 21.06
CA LEU A 99 19.27 -14.29 20.53
C LEU A 99 20.16 -14.98 21.56
N ASP A 100 20.72 -16.11 21.16
CA ASP A 100 21.60 -16.91 21.98
C ASP A 100 23.02 -16.90 21.42
N PHE A 101 24.01 -16.71 22.28
CA PHE A 101 25.42 -16.88 21.93
C PHE A 101 26.23 -17.36 23.14
N VAL A 102 27.37 -18.00 22.85
CA VAL A 102 28.24 -18.57 23.87
C VAL A 102 29.51 -17.76 24.00
N LEU A 103 29.78 -17.26 25.20
CA LEU A 103 31.08 -16.72 25.59
C LEU A 103 32.02 -17.88 25.93
N ALA A 104 33.15 -17.96 25.23
CA ALA A 104 34.07 -19.08 25.36
C ALA A 104 34.99 -19.02 26.58
N LYS A 105 35.20 -17.82 27.16
CA LYS A 105 36.09 -17.61 28.31
C LYS A 105 35.42 -16.74 29.38
N LEU A 106 35.33 -17.27 30.60
CA LEU A 106 34.62 -16.63 31.72
C LEU A 106 35.26 -15.31 32.19
N ASP A 107 36.59 -15.18 32.07
CA ASP A 107 37.35 -13.97 32.42
C ASP A 107 36.99 -12.76 31.54
N GLN A 108 36.49 -13.01 30.33
CA GLN A 108 36.07 -11.95 29.40
C GLN A 108 34.65 -11.43 29.66
N ARG A 109 33.94 -11.95 30.66
CA ARG A 109 32.54 -11.60 30.97
C ARG A 109 32.34 -10.09 31.15
N GLN A 110 33.18 -9.46 31.97
CA GLN A 110 33.02 -8.03 32.26
C GLN A 110 33.24 -7.18 31.01
N ALA A 111 34.26 -7.51 30.21
CA ALA A 111 34.53 -6.81 28.95
C ALA A 111 33.36 -6.95 27.96
N LEU A 112 32.76 -8.14 27.87
CA LEU A 112 31.58 -8.38 27.03
C LEU A 112 30.36 -7.60 27.52
N ASP A 113 30.06 -7.64 28.83
CA ASP A 113 28.92 -6.93 29.41
C ASP A 113 29.04 -5.41 29.21
N GLU A 114 30.25 -4.85 29.31
CA GLU A 114 30.53 -3.43 29.01
C GLU A 114 30.36 -3.12 27.52
N MET A 115 30.85 -4.00 26.63
CA MET A 115 30.69 -3.86 25.19
C MET A 115 29.22 -3.89 24.77
N LEU A 116 28.44 -4.85 25.27
CA LEU A 116 27.00 -4.96 25.01
C LEU A 116 26.25 -3.71 25.48
N LYS A 117 26.53 -3.22 26.69
CA LYS A 117 25.89 -2.00 27.21
C LYS A 117 26.22 -0.76 26.39
N LYS A 118 27.47 -0.64 25.93
CA LYS A 118 27.95 0.54 25.21
C LYS A 118 27.51 0.56 23.75
N GLN A 119 27.59 -0.59 23.08
CA GLN A 119 27.41 -0.69 21.62
C GLN A 119 26.02 -1.19 21.22
N PHE A 120 25.36 -1.97 22.09
CA PHE A 120 24.04 -2.56 21.85
C PHE A 120 23.04 -2.23 22.96
N PRO A 121 22.79 -0.94 23.28
CA PRO A 121 21.87 -0.53 24.35
C PRO A 121 20.41 -0.95 24.10
N ILE A 122 20.10 -1.39 22.87
CA ILE A 122 18.80 -1.89 22.45
C ILE A 122 18.50 -3.33 22.94
N LEU A 123 19.50 -4.02 23.50
CA LEU A 123 19.38 -5.39 23.99
C LEU A 123 19.23 -5.45 25.51
N THR A 124 18.49 -6.44 25.97
CA THR A 124 18.39 -6.84 27.37
C THR A 124 18.79 -8.30 27.53
N THR A 125 19.49 -8.62 28.62
CA THR A 125 19.83 -10.00 28.97
C THR A 125 18.62 -10.66 29.62
N VAL A 126 18.13 -11.74 29.01
CA VAL A 126 17.01 -12.56 29.53
C VAL A 126 17.54 -13.56 30.56
N SER A 127 18.60 -14.28 30.22
CA SER A 127 19.30 -15.17 31.15
C SER A 127 20.78 -15.32 30.79
N THR A 128 21.57 -15.75 31.77
CA THR A 128 22.95 -16.19 31.55
C THR A 128 23.13 -17.52 32.27
N GLU A 129 23.46 -18.56 31.53
CA GLU A 129 23.57 -19.93 32.05
C GLU A 129 25.00 -20.44 31.83
N THR A 130 25.57 -21.11 32.83
CA THR A 130 26.89 -21.74 32.69
C THR A 130 26.75 -23.06 31.93
N VAL A 131 27.55 -23.22 30.88
CA VAL A 131 27.61 -24.44 30.04
C VAL A 131 28.94 -25.15 30.29
N GLU A 132 28.99 -26.47 30.06
CA GLU A 132 30.18 -27.32 30.28
C GLU A 132 31.50 -26.66 29.81
N GLY A 133 32.47 -26.56 30.75
CA GLY A 133 33.83 -26.09 30.51
C GLY A 133 34.03 -24.57 30.56
N ASP A 134 33.59 -23.90 31.63
CA ASP A 134 33.77 -22.45 31.87
C ASP A 134 33.22 -21.52 30.77
N LYS A 135 32.16 -21.96 30.08
CA LYS A 135 31.45 -21.18 29.06
C LYS A 135 30.18 -20.59 29.61
N LEU A 136 29.79 -19.40 29.12
CA LEU A 136 28.51 -18.78 29.46
C LEU A 136 27.63 -18.69 28.22
N LEU A 137 26.41 -19.22 28.32
CA LEU A 137 25.35 -19.00 27.35
C LEU A 137 24.60 -17.73 27.74
N TYR A 138 24.61 -16.75 26.85
CA TYR A 138 23.78 -15.56 26.96
C TYR A 138 22.51 -15.78 26.16
N LYS A 139 21.36 -15.51 26.78
CA LYS A 139 20.09 -15.33 26.09
C LYS A 139 19.71 -13.87 26.15
N MET A 140 19.52 -13.24 25.00
CA MET A 140 19.18 -11.83 24.88
C MET A 140 17.91 -11.63 24.07
N ASP A 141 17.25 -10.50 24.30
CA ASP A 141 16.13 -10.02 23.49
C ASP A 141 16.28 -8.51 23.33
N PHE A 142 15.52 -7.92 22.42
CA PHE A 142 15.39 -6.48 22.37
C PHE A 142 14.63 -5.96 23.60
N THR A 143 14.98 -4.76 24.05
CA THR A 143 14.18 -4.02 25.04
C THR A 143 12.74 -3.86 24.55
N PRO A 144 11.72 -3.88 25.44
CA PRO A 144 10.32 -3.68 25.05
C PRO A 144 10.09 -2.39 24.24
N GLU A 145 10.79 -1.31 24.59
CA GLU A 145 10.73 -0.04 23.89
C GLU A 145 11.22 -0.15 22.45
N TYR A 146 12.32 -0.88 22.23
CA TYR A 146 12.86 -1.11 20.90
C TYR A 146 12.00 -2.09 20.08
N GLN A 147 11.39 -3.10 20.71
CA GLN A 147 10.43 -4.00 20.06
C GLN A 147 9.22 -3.22 19.52
N ASP A 148 8.65 -2.32 20.32
CA ASP A 148 7.53 -1.46 19.90
C ASP A 148 7.93 -0.48 18.79
N TYR A 149 9.14 0.07 18.85
CA TYR A 149 9.70 0.90 17.79
C TYR A 149 9.84 0.09 16.49
N LEU A 150 10.46 -1.09 16.55
CA LEU A 150 10.69 -1.95 15.39
C LEU A 150 9.37 -2.44 14.78
N LYS A 151 8.35 -2.72 15.62
CA LYS A 151 6.99 -3.03 15.18
C LYS A 151 6.39 -1.91 14.34
N LYS A 152 6.43 -0.66 14.84
CA LYS A 152 5.92 0.51 14.10
C LYS A 152 6.70 0.71 12.79
N LEU A 153 8.03 0.69 12.86
CA LEU A 153 8.90 0.85 11.70
C LEU A 153 8.64 -0.21 10.62
N THR A 154 8.46 -1.48 11.02
CA THR A 154 8.18 -2.59 10.10
C THR A 154 6.84 -2.39 9.39
N ILE A 155 5.80 -1.98 10.10
CA ILE A 155 4.48 -1.71 9.51
C ILE A 155 4.57 -0.52 8.55
N ASP A 156 5.22 0.57 8.95
CA ASP A 156 5.34 1.77 8.13
C ASP A 156 6.13 1.49 6.83
N GLN A 157 7.20 0.71 6.94
CA GLN A 157 7.98 0.27 5.78
C GLN A 157 7.20 -0.70 4.89
N ALA A 158 6.38 -1.59 5.46
CA ALA A 158 5.49 -2.45 4.69
C ALA A 158 4.43 -1.62 3.93
N VAL A 159 3.78 -0.65 4.57
CA VAL A 159 2.84 0.28 3.92
C VAL A 159 3.50 1.02 2.76
N LYS A 160 4.70 1.56 2.97
CA LYS A 160 5.47 2.25 1.93
C LYS A 160 5.79 1.33 0.75
N THR A 161 6.24 0.12 1.03
CA THR A 161 6.59 -0.87 -0.01
C THR A 161 5.34 -1.29 -0.80
N ILE A 162 4.23 -1.57 -0.12
CA ILE A 162 2.95 -1.94 -0.74
C ILE A 162 2.45 -0.80 -1.63
N ARG A 163 2.51 0.46 -1.15
CA ARG A 163 2.16 1.64 -1.95
C ARG A 163 2.97 1.72 -3.24
N ASN A 164 4.29 1.68 -3.14
CA ASN A 164 5.17 1.71 -4.31
C ASN A 164 4.83 0.59 -5.30
N ARG A 165 4.54 -0.64 -4.84
CA ARG A 165 4.17 -1.75 -5.73
C ARG A 165 2.86 -1.53 -6.46
N ILE A 166 1.89 -0.94 -5.78
CA ILE A 166 0.58 -0.64 -6.34
C ILE A 166 0.67 0.50 -7.37
N ASP A 167 1.45 1.53 -7.04
CA ASP A 167 1.73 2.64 -7.96
C ASP A 167 2.39 2.12 -9.25
N GLU A 168 3.38 1.23 -9.11
CA GLU A 168 4.07 0.59 -10.24
C GLU A 168 3.20 -0.44 -10.99
N PHE A 169 2.19 -1.00 -10.33
CA PHE A 169 1.18 -1.84 -10.99
C PHE A 169 0.22 -0.99 -11.84
N GLY A 170 0.13 0.33 -11.58
CA GLY A 170 -0.70 1.26 -12.32
C GLY A 170 -2.15 1.31 -11.84
N VAL A 171 -2.40 1.03 -10.55
CA VAL A 171 -3.74 1.22 -9.97
C VAL A 171 -3.97 2.69 -9.70
N ALA A 172 -5.08 3.24 -10.22
CA ALA A 172 -5.49 4.61 -9.93
C ALA A 172 -6.11 4.68 -8.52
N GLU A 173 -5.65 5.64 -7.71
CA GLU A 173 -6.23 5.99 -6.40
C GLU A 173 -6.30 4.84 -5.37
N PRO A 174 -5.18 4.16 -5.03
CA PRO A 174 -5.22 3.12 -4.02
C PRO A 174 -5.39 3.70 -2.60
N ASP A 175 -6.28 3.12 -1.81
CA ASP A 175 -6.43 3.45 -0.39
C ASP A 175 -5.68 2.44 0.47
N ILE A 176 -4.57 2.88 1.08
CA ILE A 176 -3.71 2.03 1.90
C ILE A 176 -3.60 2.64 3.28
N ARG A 177 -4.19 1.97 4.27
CA ARG A 177 -4.27 2.46 5.65
C ARG A 177 -3.74 1.43 6.61
N ARG A 178 -3.01 1.91 7.61
CA ARG A 178 -2.67 1.11 8.77
C ARG A 178 -3.91 0.88 9.63
N GLN A 179 -4.11 -0.35 10.07
CA GLN A 179 -5.12 -0.74 11.06
C GLN A 179 -4.42 -1.12 12.38
N ALA A 180 -5.22 -1.39 13.41
CA ALA A 180 -4.72 -1.91 14.68
C ALA A 180 -4.02 -3.28 14.51
N ASP A 181 -3.20 -3.65 15.49
CA ASP A 181 -2.59 -4.98 15.61
C ASP A 181 -1.70 -5.44 14.44
N GLY A 182 -1.01 -4.50 13.78
CA GLY A 182 -0.10 -4.85 12.67
C GLY A 182 -0.81 -5.20 11.37
N ARG A 183 -2.07 -4.77 11.24
CA ARG A 183 -2.85 -4.96 10.02
C ARG A 183 -2.72 -3.75 9.08
N ILE A 184 -2.81 -4.02 7.79
CA ILE A 184 -2.83 -3.03 6.72
C ILE A 184 -4.06 -3.29 5.87
N GLN A 185 -4.92 -2.29 5.76
CA GLN A 185 -6.05 -2.30 4.82
C GLN A 185 -5.58 -1.75 3.49
N VAL A 186 -5.91 -2.46 2.41
CA VAL A 186 -5.60 -2.06 1.03
C VAL A 186 -6.88 -2.15 0.21
N GLN A 187 -7.23 -1.06 -0.46
CA GLN A 187 -8.35 -1.01 -1.41
C GLN A 187 -7.83 -0.59 -2.78
N LEU A 188 -8.08 -1.42 -3.79
CA LEU A 188 -7.64 -1.20 -5.16
C LEU A 188 -8.87 -1.13 -6.08
N PRO A 189 -9.42 0.07 -6.34
CA PRO A 189 -10.57 0.22 -7.21
C PRO A 189 -10.18 0.00 -8.68
N GLY A 190 -11.14 -0.47 -9.49
CA GLY A 190 -10.99 -0.61 -10.95
C GLY A 190 -10.01 -1.70 -11.42
N LEU A 191 -9.62 -2.62 -10.53
CA LEU A 191 -8.66 -3.67 -10.82
C LEU A 191 -9.28 -4.80 -11.67
N GLN A 192 -8.68 -5.11 -12.81
CA GLN A 192 -9.15 -6.20 -13.69
C GLN A 192 -8.68 -7.59 -13.24
N ASP A 193 -7.45 -7.69 -12.71
CA ASP A 193 -6.84 -8.95 -12.24
C ASP A 193 -6.43 -8.86 -10.75
N PRO A 194 -7.37 -9.15 -9.85
CA PRO A 194 -7.14 -9.31 -8.40
C PRO A 194 -5.96 -10.18 -8.02
N ASP A 195 -5.87 -11.37 -8.61
CA ASP A 195 -4.98 -12.43 -8.15
C ASP A 195 -3.52 -12.08 -8.44
N ARG A 196 -3.26 -11.45 -9.59
CA ARG A 196 -1.93 -10.95 -9.93
C ARG A 196 -1.49 -9.81 -9.01
N ALA A 197 -2.38 -8.87 -8.69
CA ALA A 197 -2.05 -7.78 -7.76
C ALA A 197 -1.72 -8.33 -6.36
N ILE A 198 -2.51 -9.30 -5.88
CA ILE A 198 -2.27 -9.98 -4.60
C ILE A 198 -0.88 -10.63 -4.56
N LYS A 199 -0.50 -11.35 -5.62
CA LYS A 199 0.83 -11.98 -5.72
C LYS A 199 1.97 -10.97 -5.65
N ILE A 200 1.81 -9.80 -6.27
CA ILE A 200 2.83 -8.74 -6.27
C ILE A 200 2.92 -8.08 -4.89
N ILE A 201 1.79 -7.78 -4.27
CA ILE A 201 1.72 -7.12 -2.96
C ILE A 201 2.29 -8.02 -1.86
N GLY A 202 1.99 -9.32 -1.87
CA GLY A 202 2.42 -10.27 -0.82
C GLY A 202 3.87 -10.76 -0.92
N ARG A 203 4.59 -10.49 -2.01
CA ARG A 203 5.91 -11.09 -2.26
C ARG A 203 7.04 -10.40 -1.48
N THR A 204 7.90 -11.10 -0.76
CA THR A 204 8.95 -10.45 0.05
C THR A 204 10.01 -9.75 -0.79
N ALA A 205 10.69 -10.49 -1.69
CA ALA A 205 11.69 -10.02 -2.64
C ALA A 205 12.85 -9.17 -2.04
N HIS A 206 13.53 -9.54 -0.96
CA HIS A 206 14.20 -10.83 -0.84
C HIS A 206 15.47 -10.96 -1.70
N LEU A 207 16.01 -9.88 -2.29
CA LEU A 207 17.12 -9.98 -3.26
C LEU A 207 18.50 -9.99 -2.60
N GLU A 208 19.29 -11.02 -2.91
CA GLU A 208 20.69 -11.14 -2.46
C GLU A 208 21.60 -11.56 -3.62
N PHE A 209 22.81 -11.03 -3.64
CA PHE A 209 23.90 -11.50 -4.48
C PHE A 209 24.88 -12.25 -3.59
N LYS A 210 25.15 -13.52 -3.92
CA LYS A 210 26.10 -14.36 -3.19
C LYS A 210 27.11 -14.99 -4.14
N MET A 211 28.34 -15.19 -3.68
CA MET A 211 29.35 -15.90 -4.49
C MET A 211 29.10 -17.40 -4.43
N VAL A 212 29.14 -18.07 -5.58
CA VAL A 212 29.03 -19.53 -5.66
C VAL A 212 30.31 -20.17 -5.16
N ASP A 213 30.17 -21.33 -4.53
CA ASP A 213 31.27 -22.22 -4.18
C ASP A 213 31.36 -23.40 -5.15
N ASP A 214 32.24 -23.30 -6.14
CA ASP A 214 32.43 -24.40 -7.09
C ASP A 214 33.42 -25.47 -6.56
N GLU A 215 34.06 -25.25 -5.40
CA GLU A 215 35.00 -26.21 -4.78
C GLU A 215 34.29 -27.29 -3.94
N THR A 216 33.13 -26.96 -3.37
CA THR A 216 32.36 -27.88 -2.55
C THR A 216 31.38 -28.67 -3.40
N ASP A 217 31.42 -30.00 -3.28
CA ASP A 217 30.50 -30.90 -3.97
C ASP A 217 29.04 -30.68 -3.48
N PRO A 218 28.12 -30.23 -4.37
CA PRO A 218 26.73 -29.98 -4.01
C PRO A 218 25.99 -31.22 -3.48
N GLU A 219 26.37 -32.43 -3.90
CA GLU A 219 25.72 -33.66 -3.42
C GLU A 219 26.15 -34.02 -2.00
N LYS A 220 27.39 -33.68 -1.61
CA LYS A 220 27.85 -33.84 -0.22
C LYS A 220 27.25 -32.77 0.69
N ALA A 221 27.13 -31.54 0.20
CA ALA A 221 26.44 -30.46 0.89
C ALA A 221 24.96 -30.81 1.12
N ALA A 222 24.29 -31.44 0.14
CA ALA A 222 22.91 -31.91 0.26
C ALA A 222 22.72 -32.99 1.34
N LYS A 223 23.78 -33.72 1.70
CA LYS A 223 23.80 -34.70 2.80
C LYS A 223 24.15 -34.07 4.17
N GLY A 224 24.18 -32.74 4.26
CA GLY A 224 24.40 -32.00 5.51
C GLY A 224 25.86 -31.71 5.85
N ILE A 225 26.81 -32.05 4.99
CA ILE A 225 28.24 -31.75 5.19
C ILE A 225 28.56 -30.44 4.49
N VAL A 226 28.23 -29.33 5.14
CA VAL A 226 28.47 -27.97 4.62
C VAL A 226 29.64 -27.34 5.40
N PRO A 227 30.74 -26.94 4.73
CA PRO A 227 31.85 -26.27 5.41
C PRO A 227 31.43 -24.96 6.10
N PRO A 228 32.12 -24.52 7.17
CA PRO A 228 31.83 -23.25 7.82
C PRO A 228 31.86 -22.08 6.82
N GLY A 229 30.84 -21.20 6.88
CA GLY A 229 30.69 -20.05 5.98
C GLY A 229 30.15 -20.40 4.58
N ARG A 230 29.70 -21.64 4.37
CA ARG A 230 28.97 -22.06 3.17
C ARG A 230 27.51 -22.37 3.51
N GLU A 231 26.65 -22.25 2.52
CA GLU A 231 25.25 -22.64 2.61
C GLU A 231 24.82 -23.36 1.33
N ILE A 232 23.83 -24.24 1.44
CA ILE A 232 23.21 -24.89 0.29
C ILE A 232 21.92 -24.15 -0.06
N SER A 233 21.71 -23.92 -1.36
CA SER A 233 20.50 -23.33 -1.89
C SER A 233 19.99 -24.12 -3.09
N ALA A 234 18.74 -23.87 -3.47
CA ALA A 234 18.11 -24.46 -4.64
C ALA A 234 18.18 -23.48 -5.82
N MET A 235 18.83 -23.89 -6.91
CA MET A 235 18.82 -23.19 -8.19
C MET A 235 17.64 -23.66 -9.04
N ARG A 236 16.76 -22.71 -9.35
CA ARG A 236 15.54 -22.97 -10.12
C ARG A 236 15.86 -23.03 -11.61
N HIS A 237 15.57 -24.16 -12.24
CA HIS A 237 15.72 -24.34 -13.69
C HIS A 237 14.35 -24.55 -14.34
N ARG A 238 14.01 -23.77 -15.37
CA ARG A 238 12.76 -23.97 -16.10
C ARG A 238 12.95 -24.98 -17.23
N ASN A 239 12.22 -26.07 -17.16
CA ASN A 239 12.16 -27.11 -18.17
C ASN A 239 11.43 -26.62 -19.43
N PRO A 240 11.65 -27.24 -20.61
CA PRO A 240 10.97 -26.87 -21.86
C PRO A 240 9.44 -27.00 -21.81
N ASP A 241 8.91 -27.86 -20.94
CA ASP A 241 7.48 -28.05 -20.69
C ASP A 241 6.86 -26.96 -19.78
N GLY A 242 7.68 -26.01 -19.31
CA GLY A 242 7.26 -24.95 -18.40
C GLY A 242 7.34 -25.30 -16.91
N SER A 243 7.64 -26.55 -16.55
CA SER A 243 7.86 -26.96 -15.16
C SER A 243 9.21 -26.45 -14.61
N TYR A 244 9.37 -26.43 -13.28
CA TYR A 244 10.62 -26.02 -12.63
C TYR A 244 11.29 -27.21 -11.95
N LEU A 245 12.60 -27.39 -12.18
CA LEU A 245 13.45 -28.35 -11.50
C LEU A 245 14.48 -27.59 -10.63
N ASP A 246 14.48 -27.87 -9.33
CA ASP A 246 15.43 -27.28 -8.40
C ASP A 246 16.69 -28.15 -8.32
N ARG A 247 17.87 -27.56 -8.55
CA ARG A 247 19.18 -28.22 -8.40
C ARG A 247 19.96 -27.63 -7.24
N PRO A 248 20.64 -28.44 -6.41
CA PRO A 248 21.44 -27.91 -5.32
C PRO A 248 22.62 -27.09 -5.86
N ILE A 249 22.89 -25.95 -5.22
CA ILE A 249 24.06 -25.10 -5.46
C ILE A 249 24.62 -24.65 -4.12
N VAL A 250 25.95 -24.70 -3.98
CA VAL A 250 26.63 -24.25 -2.76
C VAL A 250 27.04 -22.80 -2.94
N LEU A 251 26.75 -21.98 -1.95
CA LEU A 251 27.05 -20.55 -1.92
C LEU A 251 27.88 -20.22 -0.69
N LYS A 252 28.61 -19.10 -0.74
CA LYS A 252 29.10 -18.45 0.48
C LYS A 252 27.90 -17.92 1.25
N SER A 253 27.87 -18.10 2.58
CA SER A 253 26.74 -17.70 3.41
C SER A 253 26.51 -16.18 3.42
N GLU A 254 27.58 -15.40 3.28
CA GLU A 254 27.54 -13.94 3.27
C GLU A 254 27.07 -13.40 1.92
N ALA A 255 26.07 -12.52 1.97
CA ALA A 255 25.65 -11.74 0.81
C ALA A 255 26.68 -10.65 0.53
N VAL A 256 27.17 -10.59 -0.70
CA VAL A 256 28.10 -9.54 -1.15
C VAL A 256 27.35 -8.25 -1.50
N MET A 257 26.06 -8.34 -1.81
CA MET A 257 25.18 -7.21 -2.09
C MET A 257 23.72 -7.61 -1.90
N THR A 258 22.84 -6.67 -1.59
CA THR A 258 21.39 -6.89 -1.45
C THR A 258 20.58 -5.96 -2.36
N GLY A 259 19.26 -6.14 -2.41
CA GLY A 259 18.35 -5.31 -3.20
C GLY A 259 18.30 -3.83 -2.79
N GLU A 260 18.78 -3.44 -1.60
CA GLU A 260 18.77 -2.04 -1.13
C GLU A 260 19.59 -1.10 -2.03
N TYR A 261 20.54 -1.66 -2.78
CA TYR A 261 21.40 -0.91 -3.68
C TYR A 261 20.82 -0.71 -5.08
N ILE A 262 19.59 -1.18 -5.35
CA ILE A 262 18.90 -1.02 -6.63
C ILE A 262 18.17 0.33 -6.67
N ALA A 263 18.36 1.08 -7.74
CA ALA A 263 17.67 2.32 -8.02
C ALA A 263 16.48 2.11 -8.98
N ASP A 264 16.62 1.21 -9.97
CA ASP A 264 15.55 0.89 -10.92
C ASP A 264 15.69 -0.57 -11.41
N ALA A 265 14.58 -1.19 -11.78
CA ALA A 265 14.51 -2.50 -12.40
C ALA A 265 13.49 -2.47 -13.54
N ARG A 266 13.80 -3.02 -14.72
CA ARG A 266 12.89 -3.05 -15.88
C ARG A 266 12.92 -4.38 -16.60
N ALA A 267 11.76 -4.83 -17.06
CA ALA A 267 11.66 -5.97 -17.97
C ALA A 267 12.02 -5.53 -19.39
N ASN A 268 12.97 -6.21 -20.00
CA ASN A 268 13.43 -5.97 -21.37
C ASN A 268 13.49 -7.30 -22.14
N PHE A 269 13.67 -7.22 -23.45
CA PHE A 269 13.86 -8.39 -24.31
C PHE A 269 15.26 -8.37 -24.91
N ASP A 270 15.90 -9.53 -24.96
CA ASP A 270 17.16 -9.69 -25.67
C ASP A 270 16.95 -9.83 -27.19
N SER A 271 18.03 -9.96 -27.95
CA SER A 271 17.98 -10.15 -29.41
C SER A 271 17.27 -11.44 -29.85
N ASN A 272 17.09 -12.41 -28.94
CA ASN A 272 16.40 -13.67 -29.17
C ASN A 272 14.94 -13.63 -28.70
N ASN A 273 14.41 -12.44 -28.38
CA ASN A 273 13.07 -12.23 -27.83
C ASN A 273 12.83 -12.93 -26.48
N GLN A 274 13.89 -13.17 -25.70
CA GLN A 274 13.79 -13.69 -24.34
C GLN A 274 13.70 -12.54 -23.34
N ALA A 275 12.72 -12.63 -22.44
CA ALA A 275 12.52 -11.63 -21.40
C ALA A 275 13.62 -11.73 -20.32
N TYR A 276 14.20 -10.59 -19.95
CA TYR A 276 15.15 -10.47 -18.84
C TYR A 276 14.86 -9.21 -18.01
N VAL A 277 15.36 -9.15 -16.77
CA VAL A 277 15.20 -7.98 -15.91
C VAL A 277 16.52 -7.21 -15.85
N SER A 278 16.56 -6.00 -16.39
CA SER A 278 17.69 -5.09 -16.24
C SER A 278 17.61 -4.37 -14.89
N LEU A 279 18.73 -4.29 -14.19
CA LEU A 279 18.89 -3.58 -12.92
C LEU A 279 19.80 -2.37 -13.13
N THR A 280 19.42 -1.25 -12.51
CA THR A 280 20.26 -0.07 -12.35
C THR A 280 20.54 0.12 -10.88
N PHE A 281 21.81 0.19 -10.50
CA PHE A 281 22.22 0.39 -9.11
C PHE A 281 22.25 1.89 -8.76
N THR A 282 22.09 2.18 -7.47
CA THR A 282 22.38 3.49 -6.89
C THR A 282 23.87 3.84 -7.08
N PRO A 283 24.28 5.12 -6.98
CA PRO A 283 25.70 5.49 -7.10
C PRO A 283 26.63 4.76 -6.12
N ARG A 284 26.15 4.46 -4.90
CA ARG A 284 26.89 3.65 -3.91
C ARG A 284 26.94 2.19 -4.34
N GLY A 285 25.80 1.64 -4.75
CA GLY A 285 25.69 0.27 -5.27
C GLY A 285 26.59 0.01 -6.47
N ALA A 286 26.63 0.94 -7.42
CA ALA A 286 27.46 0.83 -8.62
C ALA A 286 28.94 0.65 -8.29
N LYS A 287 29.49 1.44 -7.35
CA LYS A 287 30.88 1.33 -6.90
C LYS A 287 31.15 0.02 -6.16
N LEU A 288 30.20 -0.40 -5.32
CA LEU A 288 30.30 -1.67 -4.59
C LEU A 288 30.30 -2.86 -5.56
N PHE A 289 29.37 -2.88 -6.51
CA PHE A 289 29.26 -3.92 -7.53
C PHE A 289 30.49 -3.97 -8.45
N GLU A 290 31.02 -2.81 -8.83
CA GLU A 290 32.25 -2.69 -9.62
C GLU A 290 33.45 -3.31 -8.88
N ARG A 291 33.58 -3.06 -7.57
CA ARG A 291 34.63 -3.67 -6.73
C ARG A 291 34.47 -5.18 -6.62
N ILE A 292 33.26 -5.64 -6.30
CA ILE A 292 32.97 -7.08 -6.13
C ILE A 292 33.27 -7.83 -7.44
N THR A 293 32.86 -7.29 -8.59
CA THR A 293 33.11 -7.94 -9.89
C THR A 293 34.58 -7.91 -10.29
N ALA A 294 35.31 -6.84 -9.98
CA ALA A 294 36.77 -6.77 -10.19
C ALA A 294 37.53 -7.86 -9.41
N ASP A 295 37.15 -8.09 -8.15
CA ASP A 295 37.83 -9.05 -7.27
C ASP A 295 37.44 -10.51 -7.55
N ASN A 296 36.40 -10.75 -8.38
CA ASN A 296 35.81 -12.07 -8.61
C ASN A 296 35.64 -12.44 -10.08
N VAL A 297 36.48 -11.90 -10.96
CA VAL A 297 36.52 -12.28 -12.38
C VAL A 297 36.70 -13.79 -12.54
N LYS A 298 35.98 -14.38 -13.50
CA LYS A 298 35.83 -15.83 -13.79
C LYS A 298 35.15 -16.66 -12.71
N LYS A 299 34.62 -16.04 -11.63
CA LYS A 299 33.81 -16.74 -10.62
C LYS A 299 32.32 -16.56 -10.90
N ARG A 300 31.50 -17.47 -10.38
CA ARG A 300 30.04 -17.39 -10.50
C ARG A 300 29.45 -16.58 -9.36
N MET A 301 28.48 -15.74 -9.69
CA MET A 301 27.70 -14.96 -8.73
C MET A 301 26.24 -15.37 -8.83
N ALA A 302 25.70 -15.89 -7.74
CA ALA A 302 24.30 -16.25 -7.63
C ALA A 302 23.46 -15.01 -7.33
N ILE A 303 22.35 -14.88 -8.07
CA ILE A 303 21.29 -13.91 -7.84
C ILE A 303 20.13 -14.67 -7.19
N MET A 304 19.89 -14.35 -5.93
CA MET A 304 18.90 -15.01 -5.09
C MET A 304 17.70 -14.12 -4.88
N LEU A 305 16.52 -14.73 -4.84
CA LEU A 305 15.28 -14.08 -4.46
C LEU A 305 14.51 -15.00 -3.52
N ASP A 306 14.23 -14.53 -2.31
CA ASP A 306 13.51 -15.28 -1.27
C ASP A 306 14.17 -16.64 -0.95
N GLY A 307 15.50 -16.65 -0.86
CA GLY A 307 16.29 -17.85 -0.54
C GLY A 307 16.47 -18.84 -1.70
N LYS A 308 15.95 -18.56 -2.90
CA LYS A 308 16.11 -19.40 -4.10
C LYS A 308 17.01 -18.74 -5.12
N VAL A 309 17.89 -19.51 -5.74
CA VAL A 309 18.80 -19.01 -6.79
C VAL A 309 18.07 -19.02 -8.13
N TYR A 310 17.93 -17.84 -8.73
CA TYR A 310 17.30 -17.68 -10.05
C TYR A 310 18.32 -17.81 -11.17
N SER A 311 19.50 -17.23 -10.98
CA SER A 311 20.59 -17.30 -11.95
C SER A 311 21.92 -17.30 -11.22
N ALA A 312 22.93 -17.91 -11.83
CA ALA A 312 24.30 -17.93 -11.30
C ALA A 312 25.32 -17.73 -12.43
N PRO A 313 25.28 -16.58 -13.13
CA PRO A 313 26.18 -16.28 -14.24
C PRO A 313 27.64 -16.18 -13.79
N VAL A 314 28.55 -16.41 -14.74
CA VAL A 314 29.99 -16.19 -14.56
C VAL A 314 30.31 -14.71 -14.78
N ILE A 315 31.06 -14.11 -13.87
CA ILE A 315 31.59 -12.76 -14.03
C ILE A 315 32.72 -12.81 -15.06
N GLN A 316 32.48 -12.32 -16.29
CA GLN A 316 33.48 -12.41 -17.36
C GLN A 316 34.58 -11.35 -17.21
N GLU A 317 34.18 -10.14 -16.84
CA GLU A 317 35.05 -8.99 -16.66
C GLU A 317 34.51 -8.09 -15.56
N LYS A 318 35.29 -7.07 -15.20
CA LYS A 318 34.87 -6.03 -14.26
C LYS A 318 33.69 -5.27 -14.84
N ILE A 319 32.56 -5.25 -14.14
CA ILE A 319 31.34 -4.56 -14.60
C ILE A 319 31.31 -3.15 -14.00
N GLY A 320 31.69 -2.16 -14.81
CA GLY A 320 31.55 -0.74 -14.48
C GLY A 320 30.18 -0.17 -14.89
N GLY A 321 29.84 1.01 -14.38
CA GLY A 321 28.66 1.76 -14.83
C GLY A 321 27.32 1.39 -14.18
N GLY A 322 27.33 0.50 -13.17
CA GLY A 322 26.19 0.31 -12.27
C GLY A 322 24.97 -0.36 -12.88
N ARG A 323 25.15 -1.18 -13.93
CA ARG A 323 24.05 -1.94 -14.55
C ARG A 323 24.31 -3.44 -14.46
N ALA A 324 23.25 -4.20 -14.23
CA ALA A 324 23.26 -5.66 -14.27
C ALA A 324 22.00 -6.19 -14.96
N SER A 325 21.98 -7.46 -15.30
CA SER A 325 20.80 -8.13 -15.84
C SER A 325 20.57 -9.47 -15.16
N ILE A 326 19.35 -9.71 -14.71
CA ILE A 326 18.88 -11.03 -14.28
C ILE A 326 18.34 -11.73 -15.51
N THR A 327 19.10 -12.68 -16.04
CA THR A 327 18.69 -13.53 -17.15
C THR A 327 18.07 -14.81 -16.61
N GLY A 328 17.02 -15.28 -17.25
CA GLY A 328 16.33 -16.52 -16.92
C GLY A 328 15.28 -16.81 -17.98
N ARG A 329 14.73 -18.03 -18.00
CA ARG A 329 13.63 -18.40 -18.91
C ARG A 329 12.30 -17.83 -18.42
N PHE A 330 12.24 -16.53 -18.16
CA PHE A 330 11.04 -15.85 -17.67
C PHE A 330 9.97 -15.77 -18.76
N SER A 331 8.70 -15.86 -18.36
CA SER A 331 7.63 -15.31 -19.19
C SER A 331 7.68 -13.78 -19.17
N THR A 332 7.05 -13.13 -20.16
CA THR A 332 6.93 -11.68 -20.20
C THR A 332 6.27 -11.11 -18.94
N GLU A 333 5.25 -11.79 -18.43
CA GLU A 333 4.55 -11.41 -17.20
C GLU A 333 5.42 -11.61 -15.97
N GLU A 334 6.12 -12.73 -15.85
CA GLU A 334 7.04 -12.99 -14.73
C GLU A 334 8.16 -11.95 -14.66
N ALA A 335 8.72 -11.55 -15.79
CA ALA A 335 9.76 -10.53 -15.85
C ALA A 335 9.23 -9.14 -15.43
N ARG A 336 8.01 -8.77 -15.87
CA ARG A 336 7.35 -7.53 -15.47
C ARG A 336 7.03 -7.51 -13.98
N ASP A 337 6.46 -8.59 -13.46
CA ASP A 337 6.12 -8.71 -12.04
C ASP A 337 7.38 -8.64 -11.18
N LEU A 338 8.43 -9.37 -11.55
CA LEU A 338 9.71 -9.31 -10.86
C LEU A 338 10.31 -7.90 -10.87
N ALA A 339 10.26 -7.20 -12.01
CA ALA A 339 10.74 -5.82 -12.10
C ALA A 339 9.97 -4.87 -11.16
N ILE A 340 8.64 -5.01 -11.04
CA ILE A 340 7.83 -4.22 -10.10
C ILE A 340 8.29 -4.47 -8.67
N VAL A 341 8.44 -5.74 -8.27
CA VAL A 341 8.79 -6.05 -6.88
C VAL A 341 10.21 -5.56 -6.56
N LEU A 342 11.16 -5.69 -7.49
CA LEU A 342 12.54 -5.23 -7.29
C LEU A 342 12.70 -3.70 -7.25
N ARG A 343 11.89 -2.97 -8.04
CA ARG A 343 11.88 -1.50 -8.04
C ARG A 343 11.26 -0.94 -6.76
N ALA A 344 10.18 -1.54 -6.30
CA ALA A 344 9.49 -1.10 -5.08
C ALA A 344 10.24 -1.44 -3.78
N GLY A 345 11.14 -2.43 -3.83
CA GLY A 345 11.96 -2.88 -2.71
C GLY A 345 11.39 -4.10 -1.96
N SER A 346 12.20 -4.62 -1.05
CA SER A 346 11.85 -5.79 -0.24
C SER A 346 10.88 -5.44 0.90
N LEU A 347 9.93 -6.32 1.17
CA LEU A 347 9.15 -6.20 2.41
C LEU A 347 10.04 -6.51 3.62
N PRO A 348 9.92 -5.74 4.72
CA PRO A 348 10.70 -5.97 5.93
C PRO A 348 10.32 -7.27 6.65
N ALA A 349 9.10 -7.75 6.40
CA ALA A 349 8.57 -9.00 6.93
C ALA A 349 7.57 -9.61 5.95
N PRO A 350 7.33 -10.94 6.01
CA PRO A 350 6.23 -11.57 5.29
C PRO A 350 4.88 -10.93 5.64
N VAL A 351 3.98 -10.93 4.67
CA VAL A 351 2.64 -10.36 4.82
C VAL A 351 1.63 -11.42 4.43
N ASN A 352 0.68 -11.69 5.32
CA ASN A 352 -0.35 -12.69 5.14
C ASN A 352 -1.69 -12.02 4.83
N ILE A 353 -2.53 -12.65 4.01
CA ILE A 353 -3.87 -12.14 3.71
C ILE A 353 -4.81 -12.69 4.79
N LEU A 354 -5.37 -11.79 5.59
CA LEU A 354 -6.33 -12.13 6.65
C LEU A 354 -7.77 -12.11 6.12
N GLU A 355 -8.06 -11.17 5.23
CA GLU A 355 -9.37 -11.03 4.60
C GLU A 355 -9.22 -10.55 3.16
N GLN A 356 -10.05 -11.08 2.26
CA GLN A 356 -10.13 -10.70 0.86
C GLN A 356 -11.60 -10.58 0.45
N ARG A 357 -11.98 -9.43 -0.10
CA ARG A 357 -13.27 -9.24 -0.79
C ARG A 357 -13.01 -8.63 -2.15
N ALA A 358 -13.54 -9.24 -3.20
CA ALA A 358 -13.41 -8.75 -4.56
C ALA A 358 -14.81 -8.49 -5.13
N VAL A 359 -14.97 -7.35 -5.82
CA VAL A 359 -16.19 -6.98 -6.53
C VAL A 359 -15.82 -6.81 -8.00
N GLY A 360 -16.49 -7.53 -8.88
CA GLY A 360 -16.27 -7.42 -10.32
C GLY A 360 -16.72 -6.06 -10.86
N PRO A 361 -15.99 -5.43 -11.81
CA PRO A 361 -16.38 -4.15 -12.40
C PRO A 361 -17.79 -4.15 -13.01
N SER A 362 -18.23 -5.28 -13.56
CA SER A 362 -19.57 -5.42 -14.15
C SER A 362 -20.70 -5.27 -13.14
N LEU A 363 -20.52 -5.79 -11.92
CA LEU A 363 -21.52 -5.67 -10.85
C LEU A 363 -21.63 -4.23 -10.34
N GLY A 364 -20.51 -3.52 -10.30
CA GLY A 364 -20.47 -2.10 -9.95
C GLY A 364 -21.16 -1.25 -11.01
N GLN A 365 -20.83 -1.46 -12.29
CA GLN A 365 -21.46 -0.75 -13.41
C GLN A 365 -22.98 -0.93 -13.44
N GLU A 366 -23.46 -2.17 -13.30
CA GLU A 366 -24.91 -2.46 -13.26
C GLU A 366 -25.60 -1.75 -12.07
N SER A 367 -24.91 -1.67 -10.94
CA SER A 367 -25.41 -0.96 -9.75
C SER A 367 -25.47 0.55 -9.94
N ILE A 368 -24.46 1.15 -10.60
CA ILE A 368 -24.47 2.56 -10.99
C ILE A 368 -25.65 2.84 -11.91
N GLU A 369 -25.81 2.04 -12.97
CA GLU A 369 -26.87 2.25 -13.96
C GLU A 369 -28.27 2.19 -13.32
N LYS A 370 -28.54 1.17 -12.49
CA LYS A 370 -29.80 1.05 -11.77
C LYS A 370 -30.00 2.18 -10.75
N GLY A 371 -28.95 2.56 -10.02
CA GLY A 371 -29.01 3.65 -9.03
C GLY A 371 -29.30 5.00 -9.67
N VAL A 372 -28.60 5.34 -10.76
CA VAL A 372 -28.83 6.56 -11.53
C VAL A 372 -30.21 6.55 -12.16
N MET A 373 -30.66 5.43 -12.75
CA MET A 373 -32.01 5.33 -13.31
C MET A 373 -33.08 5.53 -12.24
N ALA A 374 -32.94 4.92 -11.06
CA ALA A 374 -33.86 5.11 -9.94
C ALA A 374 -33.90 6.57 -9.46
N ALA A 375 -32.73 7.22 -9.34
CA ALA A 375 -32.64 8.63 -8.97
C ALA A 375 -33.29 9.55 -10.02
N LEU A 376 -33.09 9.28 -11.32
CA LEU A 376 -33.71 10.06 -12.40
C LEU A 376 -35.23 9.90 -12.44
N ILE A 377 -35.73 8.68 -12.33
CA ILE A 377 -37.19 8.41 -12.30
C ILE A 377 -37.81 9.05 -11.05
N GLY A 378 -37.22 8.83 -9.88
CA GLY A 378 -37.69 9.42 -8.62
C GLY A 378 -37.66 10.95 -8.65
N GLY A 379 -36.57 11.54 -9.10
CA GLY A 379 -36.44 12.99 -9.27
C GLY A 379 -37.44 13.57 -10.26
N ALA A 380 -37.65 12.91 -11.40
CA ALA A 380 -38.65 13.34 -12.38
C ALA A 380 -40.08 13.30 -11.80
N LEU A 381 -40.43 12.24 -11.06
CA LEU A 381 -41.74 12.14 -10.41
C LEU A 381 -41.94 13.24 -9.36
N ILE A 382 -40.91 13.55 -8.58
CA ILE A 382 -40.91 14.65 -7.61
C ILE A 382 -41.13 16.00 -8.31
N ILE A 383 -40.35 16.30 -9.35
CA ILE A 383 -40.45 17.55 -10.11
C ILE A 383 -41.86 17.70 -10.71
N VAL A 384 -42.37 16.66 -11.36
CA VAL A 384 -43.72 16.66 -11.93
C VAL A 384 -44.78 16.89 -10.85
N PHE A 385 -44.66 16.20 -9.71
CA PHE A 385 -45.56 16.40 -8.57
C PHE A 385 -45.52 17.84 -8.05
N MET A 386 -44.33 18.41 -7.87
CA MET A 386 -44.16 19.78 -7.37
C MET A 386 -44.76 20.81 -8.32
N ILE A 387 -44.51 20.69 -9.62
CA ILE A 387 -45.08 21.58 -10.63
C ILE A 387 -46.61 21.45 -10.68
N VAL A 388 -47.14 20.23 -10.71
CA VAL A 388 -48.59 19.99 -10.82
C VAL A 388 -49.33 20.46 -9.57
N TYR A 389 -48.82 20.14 -8.38
CA TYR A 389 -49.51 20.42 -7.12
C TYR A 389 -49.28 21.86 -6.63
N TYR A 390 -48.06 22.42 -6.81
CA TYR A 390 -47.69 23.75 -6.29
C TYR A 390 -47.55 24.85 -7.35
N GLY A 391 -47.61 24.53 -8.65
CA GLY A 391 -47.50 25.51 -9.73
C GLY A 391 -46.15 26.24 -9.72
N PHE A 392 -46.16 27.58 -9.76
CA PHE A 392 -44.94 28.39 -9.74
C PHE A 392 -44.09 28.19 -8.46
N GLY A 393 -44.74 27.97 -7.30
CA GLY A 393 -44.01 27.63 -6.07
C GLY A 393 -43.24 26.32 -6.21
N GLY A 394 -43.84 25.33 -6.88
CA GLY A 394 -43.21 24.06 -7.22
C GLY A 394 -41.93 24.25 -8.05
N LEU A 395 -42.01 25.07 -9.11
CA LEU A 395 -40.85 25.38 -9.94
C LEU A 395 -39.69 26.01 -9.14
N VAL A 396 -40.00 26.89 -8.19
CA VAL A 396 -38.99 27.50 -7.31
C VAL A 396 -38.34 26.44 -6.39
N ALA A 397 -39.13 25.50 -5.88
CA ALA A 397 -38.61 24.38 -5.09
C ALA A 397 -37.74 23.43 -5.93
N ASP A 398 -38.09 23.17 -7.18
CA ASP A 398 -37.28 22.35 -8.08
C ASP A 398 -35.92 22.99 -8.39
N VAL A 399 -35.88 24.32 -8.54
CA VAL A 399 -34.60 25.06 -8.66
C VAL A 399 -33.77 24.94 -7.38
N ALA A 400 -34.41 25.03 -6.21
CA ALA A 400 -33.73 24.83 -4.93
C ALA A 400 -33.23 23.38 -4.75
N LEU A 401 -33.98 22.40 -5.24
CA LEU A 401 -33.61 20.99 -5.25
C LEU A 401 -32.39 20.74 -6.13
N ALA A 402 -32.37 21.29 -7.36
CA ALA A 402 -31.21 21.21 -8.24
C ALA A 402 -29.96 21.86 -7.62
N PHE A 403 -30.14 23.00 -6.94
CA PHE A 403 -29.08 23.66 -6.20
C PHE A 403 -28.57 22.79 -5.04
N ASN A 404 -29.46 22.12 -4.30
CA ASN A 404 -29.08 21.19 -3.23
C ASN A 404 -28.25 20.01 -3.76
N ILE A 405 -28.70 19.34 -4.82
CA ILE A 405 -27.94 18.24 -5.46
C ILE A 405 -26.56 18.72 -5.90
N MET A 406 -26.48 19.89 -6.54
CA MET A 406 -25.20 20.47 -6.96
C MET A 406 -24.26 20.67 -5.77
N LEU A 407 -24.75 21.14 -4.62
CA LEU A 407 -23.93 21.32 -3.43
C LEU A 407 -23.49 19.99 -2.80
N ILE A 408 -24.34 18.96 -2.81
CA ILE A 408 -23.95 17.62 -2.36
C ILE A 408 -22.80 17.09 -3.25
N MET A 409 -22.95 17.19 -4.57
CA MET A 409 -21.94 16.73 -5.52
C MET A 409 -20.63 17.52 -5.40
N ALA A 410 -20.73 18.85 -5.25
CA ALA A 410 -19.58 19.72 -5.02
C ALA A 410 -18.87 19.42 -3.69
N GLY A 411 -19.62 19.10 -2.63
CA GLY A 411 -19.06 18.68 -1.36
C GLY A 411 -18.33 17.35 -1.46
N LEU A 412 -18.91 16.36 -2.16
CA LEU A 412 -18.25 15.07 -2.39
C LEU A 412 -16.93 15.25 -3.13
N ALA A 413 -16.91 16.02 -4.22
CA ALA A 413 -15.69 16.31 -4.98
C ALA A 413 -14.68 17.11 -4.15
N GLY A 414 -15.10 18.23 -3.54
CA GLY A 414 -14.22 19.14 -2.83
C GLY A 414 -13.58 18.56 -1.56
N PHE A 415 -14.21 17.57 -0.92
CA PHE A 415 -13.63 16.86 0.22
C PHE A 415 -12.95 15.53 -0.18
N GLY A 416 -12.98 15.14 -1.46
CA GLY A 416 -12.50 13.83 -1.90
C GLY A 416 -13.28 12.66 -1.28
N ALA A 417 -14.56 12.87 -0.96
CA ALA A 417 -15.39 11.84 -0.34
C ALA A 417 -15.83 10.81 -1.38
N THR A 418 -15.86 9.55 -0.94
CA THR A 418 -16.15 8.41 -1.83
C THR A 418 -17.64 8.13 -1.93
N LEU A 419 -18.21 8.20 -3.14
CA LEU A 419 -19.59 7.80 -3.43
C LEU A 419 -19.70 6.28 -3.49
N THR A 420 -20.55 5.69 -2.65
CA THR A 420 -20.82 4.24 -2.58
C THR A 420 -22.28 3.95 -2.93
N LEU A 421 -22.66 2.68 -3.04
CA LEU A 421 -24.05 2.28 -3.29
C LEU A 421 -25.01 2.75 -2.16
N PRO A 422 -24.67 2.60 -0.86
CA PRO A 422 -25.39 3.28 0.22
C PRO A 422 -25.38 4.81 0.09
N GLY A 423 -24.29 5.39 -0.42
CA GLY A 423 -24.21 6.83 -0.70
C GLY A 423 -25.25 7.29 -1.71
N ILE A 424 -25.44 6.57 -2.82
CA ILE A 424 -26.49 6.84 -3.81
C ILE A 424 -27.87 6.78 -3.16
N ALA A 425 -28.13 5.76 -2.33
CA ALA A 425 -29.39 5.65 -1.58
C ALA A 425 -29.59 6.84 -0.63
N GLY A 426 -28.53 7.30 0.05
CA GLY A 426 -28.55 8.48 0.90
C GLY A 426 -28.86 9.77 0.14
N ILE A 427 -28.33 9.94 -1.08
CA ILE A 427 -28.67 11.06 -1.96
C ILE A 427 -30.16 11.02 -2.33
N ILE A 428 -30.68 9.85 -2.69
CA ILE A 428 -32.12 9.66 -3.01
C ILE A 428 -32.99 10.00 -1.79
N LEU A 429 -32.59 9.55 -0.59
CA LEU A 429 -33.29 9.86 0.66
C LEU A 429 -33.32 11.38 0.91
N THR A 430 -32.15 12.02 0.76
CA THR A 430 -31.97 13.46 0.95
C THR A 430 -32.80 14.26 -0.04
N LEU A 431 -32.94 13.78 -1.28
CA LEU A 431 -33.80 14.38 -2.29
C LEU A 431 -35.26 14.42 -1.83
N GLY A 432 -35.77 13.33 -1.25
CA GLY A 432 -37.12 13.27 -0.70
C GLY A 432 -37.32 14.23 0.48
N MET A 433 -36.38 14.25 1.42
CA MET A 433 -36.43 15.13 2.60
C MET A 433 -36.34 16.62 2.22
N ALA A 434 -35.49 16.97 1.24
CA ALA A 434 -35.34 18.36 0.79
C ALA A 434 -36.63 18.93 0.18
N VAL A 435 -37.45 18.09 -0.44
CA VAL A 435 -38.75 18.49 -0.99
C VAL A 435 -39.78 18.66 0.11
N ASP A 436 -39.78 17.79 1.13
CA ASP A 436 -40.71 17.85 2.26
C ASP A 436 -40.61 19.18 3.03
N ALA A 437 -39.39 19.67 3.25
CA ALA A 437 -39.18 20.99 3.85
C ALA A 437 -39.84 22.12 3.03
N ASN A 438 -39.77 22.05 1.70
CA ASN A 438 -40.44 23.02 0.82
C ASN A 438 -41.96 22.87 0.84
N VAL A 439 -42.46 21.62 0.91
CA VAL A 439 -43.89 21.31 1.05
C VAL A 439 -44.47 21.93 2.33
N ILE A 440 -43.79 21.78 3.47
CA ILE A 440 -44.19 22.36 4.77
C ILE A 440 -44.32 23.89 4.66
N ILE A 441 -43.34 24.55 4.05
CA ILE A 441 -43.38 26.00 3.83
C ILE A 441 -44.58 26.37 2.95
N PHE A 442 -44.76 25.70 1.82
CA PHE A 442 -45.80 26.06 0.86
C PHE A 442 -47.22 25.80 1.34
N GLU A 443 -47.46 24.71 2.07
CA GLU A 443 -48.75 24.48 2.72
C GLU A 443 -49.03 25.56 3.77
N ARG A 444 -48.01 25.97 4.54
CA ARG A 444 -48.18 27.07 5.49
C ARG A 444 -48.51 28.39 4.81
N VAL A 445 -47.80 28.73 3.73
CA VAL A 445 -48.07 29.93 2.94
C VAL A 445 -49.50 29.89 2.37
N ARG A 446 -49.95 28.74 1.86
CA ARG A 446 -51.33 28.55 1.37
C ARG A 446 -52.37 28.73 2.47
N GLU A 447 -52.11 28.21 3.66
CA GLU A 447 -52.99 28.37 4.83
C GLU A 447 -53.17 29.85 5.19
N GLU A 448 -52.07 30.61 5.22
CA GLU A 448 -52.11 32.04 5.54
C GLU A 448 -52.75 32.89 4.43
N ILE A 449 -52.58 32.52 3.15
CA ILE A 449 -53.32 33.14 2.04
C ILE A 449 -54.83 32.87 2.18
N ARG A 450 -55.23 31.65 2.55
CA ARG A 450 -56.65 31.31 2.80
C ARG A 450 -57.25 32.10 3.97
N ARG A 451 -56.42 32.52 4.93
CA ARG A 451 -56.81 33.41 6.04
C ARG A 451 -56.92 34.89 5.65
N GLY A 452 -56.62 35.23 4.39
CA GLY A 452 -56.78 36.58 3.85
C GLY A 452 -55.52 37.44 3.87
N LEU A 453 -54.34 36.88 4.21
CA LEU A 453 -53.09 37.62 4.10
C LEU A 453 -52.70 37.83 2.63
N THR A 454 -52.05 38.96 2.35
CA THR A 454 -51.46 39.19 1.01
C THR A 454 -50.33 38.20 0.74
N PRO A 455 -50.09 37.79 -0.53
CA PRO A 455 -49.07 36.78 -0.85
C PRO A 455 -47.68 37.06 -0.30
N ARG A 456 -47.28 38.35 -0.25
CA ARG A 456 -45.99 38.76 0.30
C ARG A 456 -45.91 38.53 1.82
N LEU A 457 -46.95 38.95 2.55
CA LEU A 457 -47.00 38.82 4.00
C LEU A 457 -47.16 37.36 4.43
N ALA A 458 -47.94 36.57 3.68
CA ALA A 458 -48.08 35.13 3.89
C ALA A 458 -46.76 34.38 3.69
N LEU A 459 -45.91 34.83 2.76
CA LEU A 459 -44.59 34.25 2.53
C LEU A 459 -43.63 34.55 3.69
N ASP A 460 -43.60 35.80 4.17
CA ASP A 460 -42.80 36.19 5.34
C ASP A 460 -43.22 35.39 6.60
N GLU A 461 -44.52 35.25 6.84
CA GLU A 461 -45.06 34.49 8.00
C GLU A 461 -44.82 32.98 7.85
N GLY A 462 -45.00 32.45 6.63
CA GLY A 462 -44.76 31.04 6.30
C GLY A 462 -43.31 30.64 6.55
N TYR A 463 -42.34 31.41 6.05
CA TYR A 463 -40.93 31.17 6.32
C TYR A 463 -40.59 31.34 7.80
N SER A 464 -41.05 32.40 8.47
CA SER A 464 -40.71 32.64 9.88
C SER A 464 -41.14 31.52 10.83
N ARG A 465 -42.26 30.84 10.55
CA ARG A 465 -42.76 29.75 11.39
C ARG A 465 -42.23 28.39 10.95
N ALA A 466 -42.18 28.12 9.65
CA ALA A 466 -41.75 26.84 9.12
C ALA A 466 -40.23 26.61 9.33
N THR A 467 -39.41 27.67 9.37
CA THR A 467 -37.96 27.53 9.59
C THR A 467 -37.62 26.82 10.90
N LEU A 468 -38.44 26.99 11.94
CA LEU A 468 -38.18 26.37 13.25
C LEU A 468 -38.45 24.86 13.20
N THR A 469 -39.50 24.44 12.49
CA THR A 469 -39.82 23.03 12.25
C THR A 469 -38.79 22.35 11.34
N ILE A 470 -38.29 23.06 10.33
CA ILE A 470 -37.26 22.53 9.41
C ILE A 470 -35.90 22.36 10.10
N PHE A 471 -35.58 23.21 11.08
CA PHE A 471 -34.35 23.07 11.84
C PHE A 471 -34.41 21.93 12.88
N ASP A 472 -35.60 21.55 13.32
CA ASP A 472 -35.83 20.49 14.31
C ASP A 472 -35.90 19.08 13.70
N ALA A 473 -36.29 18.98 12.42
CA ALA A 473 -36.32 17.76 11.62
C ALA A 473 -34.97 17.46 10.96
#